data_AF-A0A7Y0AI50-F1
#
_entry.id   AF-A0A7Y0AI50-F1
#
_cell.length_a   1.000
_cell.length_b   1.000
_cell.length_c   1.000
_cell.angle_alpha   90.00
_cell.angle_beta   90.00
_cell.angle_gamma   90.00
#
_symmetry.space_group_name_H-M   'P 1'
#
loop_
_entity.id
_entity.type
_entity.pdbx_description
1 polymer ?
#
loop_
_entity_poly.entity_id
_entity_poly.type
_entity_poly.pdbx_seq_one_letter_code
_entity_poly.pdbx_strand_id
1 'polypeptide(L)'
;MRRLFALLLWAGLAFLGPQRLAAQPVAPVRVLVYPGTELLQVIHLLSDTAQLAQSTYNAEVARYFAPYKRHPAVLAARHLSRRISCDFPVRLSWAFYDFPNVKLATMRPEHMDGYETVMPLAEVQAYFQQCVAFYHDAHFWEFYQAHAAQRAGWVRAFEQGMKQQQLLETIQQFYRLPRQKPVALTLGVLNCSSYAMQSMRGINPNLPDQYTIMVSYHQLMQGEDSLAKAPQFQPTAFTSQLVWHELGHVYLAPVFARHQAEVNQLAYLAQQDPRAKRWSEARGSWANFLNENVTQAATSLLRVRTGKATRAEALEPDDFYIYYPELAEIIEREYYQNQRYKNFDEFFPVLLQEFGRKHPAVAGK
;
A
#
# COMPACT_ATOMS: atom_id res chain seq x y z
N MET A 1 51.85 35.85 -57.98
CA MET A 1 51.21 36.26 -56.71
C MET A 1 49.72 35.90 -56.80
N ARG A 2 49.28 34.83 -56.10
CA ARG A 2 48.37 34.86 -54.93
C ARG A 2 46.99 35.48 -55.26
N ARG A 3 45.83 34.82 -55.16
CA ARG A 3 45.35 33.87 -54.14
C ARG A 3 44.21 32.98 -54.69
N LEU A 4 44.24 31.68 -54.34
CA LEU A 4 43.09 30.76 -54.39
C LEU A 4 42.42 30.76 -53.01
N PHE A 5 41.11 30.97 -52.97
CA PHE A 5 40.27 30.85 -51.77
C PHE A 5 39.87 29.38 -51.58
N ALA A 6 40.28 28.76 -50.47
CA ALA A 6 39.74 27.50 -49.99
C ALA A 6 38.87 27.80 -48.75
N LEU A 7 37.56 27.59 -48.87
CA LEU A 7 36.61 27.62 -47.77
C LEU A 7 36.54 26.20 -47.16
N LEU A 8 37.13 26.05 -45.98
CA LEU A 8 36.98 24.86 -45.13
C LEU A 8 35.67 24.97 -44.34
N LEU A 9 34.68 24.18 -44.72
CA LEU A 9 33.46 23.93 -43.95
C LEU A 9 33.80 22.95 -42.81
N TRP A 10 33.93 23.48 -41.59
CA TRP A 10 33.93 22.68 -40.37
C TRP A 10 32.49 22.27 -40.04
N ALA A 11 32.14 21.01 -40.31
CA ALA A 11 30.94 20.40 -39.78
C ALA A 11 31.17 20.08 -38.30
N GLY A 12 30.62 20.93 -37.42
CA GLY A 12 30.56 20.66 -35.99
C GLY A 12 29.63 19.48 -35.71
N LEU A 13 30.20 18.32 -35.42
CA LEU A 13 29.51 17.20 -34.76
C LEU A 13 29.16 17.64 -33.34
N ALA A 14 27.92 18.12 -33.15
CA ALA A 14 27.33 18.29 -31.84
C ALA A 14 27.15 16.91 -31.22
N PHE A 15 28.05 16.54 -30.30
CA PHE A 15 27.86 15.42 -29.40
C PHE A 15 26.58 15.67 -28.58
N LEU A 16 25.49 15.00 -28.94
CA LEU A 16 24.35 14.81 -28.06
C LEU A 16 24.80 13.91 -26.91
N GLY A 17 25.37 14.52 -25.86
CA GLY A 17 25.56 13.84 -24.59
C GLY A 17 24.22 13.31 -24.06
N PRO A 18 24.22 12.23 -23.25
CA PRO A 18 22.98 11.68 -22.70
C PRO A 18 22.24 12.80 -21.98
N GLN A 19 21.05 13.14 -22.49
CA GLN A 19 20.15 14.07 -21.82
C GLN A 19 19.90 13.50 -20.43
N ARG A 20 20.40 14.17 -19.39
CA ARG A 20 19.99 13.89 -18.02
C ARG A 20 18.49 14.13 -17.99
N LEU A 21 17.70 13.06 -18.03
CA LEU A 21 16.28 13.10 -17.72
C LEU A 21 16.15 13.87 -16.40
N ALA A 22 15.50 15.03 -16.45
CA ALA A 22 15.22 15.79 -15.24
C ALA A 22 14.52 14.85 -14.24
N ALA A 23 15.01 14.84 -13.00
CA ALA A 23 14.43 14.00 -11.96
C ALA A 23 12.92 14.30 -11.86
N GLN A 24 12.10 13.28 -12.08
CA GLN A 24 10.66 13.44 -11.99
C GLN A 24 10.28 13.75 -10.53
N PRO A 25 9.33 14.67 -10.29
CA PRO A 25 8.91 15.00 -8.95
C PRO A 25 8.26 13.77 -8.28
N VAL A 26 8.84 13.35 -7.17
CA VAL A 26 8.33 12.29 -6.30
C VAL A 26 6.96 12.69 -5.74
N ALA A 27 6.06 11.72 -5.55
CA ALA A 27 4.80 11.95 -4.86
C ALA A 27 5.02 12.63 -3.49
N PRO A 28 4.30 13.71 -3.13
CA PRO A 28 4.40 14.24 -1.78
C PRO A 28 3.78 13.23 -0.81
N VAL A 29 4.61 12.61 0.02
CA VAL A 29 4.20 11.66 1.06
C VAL A 29 4.22 12.37 2.40
N ARG A 30 3.08 12.34 3.11
CA ARG A 30 2.96 12.79 4.50
C ARG A 30 2.85 11.58 5.41
N VAL A 31 3.79 11.43 6.33
CA VAL A 31 3.74 10.37 7.35
C VAL A 31 2.99 10.88 8.58
N LEU A 32 2.12 10.04 9.15
CA LEU A 32 1.36 10.37 10.35
C LEU A 32 0.93 9.11 11.10
N VAL A 33 0.49 9.27 12.34
CA VAL A 33 -0.48 8.35 12.95
C VAL A 33 -1.84 9.02 12.82
N TYR A 34 -2.81 8.35 12.21
CA TYR A 34 -4.13 8.94 11.98
C TYR A 34 -5.07 8.57 13.13
N PRO A 35 -5.78 9.54 13.75
CA PRO A 35 -6.60 9.25 14.92
C PRO A 35 -7.72 8.22 14.65
N GLY A 36 -8.35 8.27 13.48
CA GLY A 36 -9.37 7.29 13.09
C GLY A 36 -8.81 5.87 12.95
N THR A 37 -7.56 5.75 12.46
CA THR A 37 -6.89 4.44 12.30
C THR A 37 -6.57 3.88 13.68
N GLU A 38 -5.99 4.69 14.55
CA GLU A 38 -5.67 4.27 15.92
C GLU A 38 -6.93 3.92 16.72
N LEU A 39 -8.02 4.71 16.61
CA LEU A 39 -9.32 4.42 17.23
C LEU A 39 -9.82 3.02 16.89
N LEU A 40 -9.84 2.67 15.60
CA LEU A 40 -10.29 1.34 15.18
C LEU A 40 -9.34 0.25 15.65
N GLN A 41 -8.02 0.48 15.59
CA GLN A 41 -7.09 -0.52 16.09
C GLN A 41 -7.20 -0.74 17.61
N VAL A 42 -7.50 0.30 18.41
CA VAL A 42 -7.79 0.19 19.85
C VAL A 42 -9.03 -0.69 20.06
N ILE A 43 -10.12 -0.42 19.35
CA ILE A 43 -11.36 -1.21 19.45
C ILE A 43 -11.09 -2.68 19.08
N HIS A 44 -10.34 -2.93 18.01
CA HIS A 44 -9.99 -4.28 17.58
C HIS A 44 -9.05 -5.00 18.56
N LEU A 45 -8.11 -4.29 19.18
CA LEU A 45 -7.26 -4.82 20.24
C LEU A 45 -8.10 -5.29 21.44
N LEU A 46 -9.08 -4.49 21.87
CA LEU A 46 -9.96 -4.83 23.00
C LEU A 46 -10.96 -5.95 22.69
N SER A 47 -11.26 -6.15 21.41
CA SER A 47 -12.15 -7.22 20.95
C SER A 47 -11.47 -8.58 20.87
N ASP A 48 -10.15 -8.63 21.07
CA ASP A 48 -9.27 -9.79 20.95
C ASP A 48 -9.19 -10.35 19.50
N THR A 49 -9.36 -9.47 18.51
CA THR A 49 -9.44 -9.85 17.07
C THR A 49 -8.25 -9.40 16.25
N ALA A 50 -7.45 -8.50 16.81
CA ALA A 50 -6.21 -8.06 16.23
C ALA A 50 -5.15 -9.16 16.41
N GLN A 51 -4.26 -9.33 15.42
CA GLN A 51 -3.00 -10.04 15.66
C GLN A 51 -2.24 -9.33 16.80
N LEU A 52 -1.31 -9.96 17.51
CA LEU A 52 -0.60 -9.28 18.60
C LEU A 52 0.89 -9.22 18.30
N ALA A 53 1.38 -8.10 17.75
CA ALA A 53 2.76 -7.71 18.01
C ALA A 53 2.80 -7.22 19.46
N GLN A 54 3.69 -7.76 20.28
CA GLN A 54 3.79 -7.33 21.67
C GLN A 54 4.63 -6.06 21.73
N SER A 55 4.12 -5.03 22.43
CA SER A 55 4.84 -3.77 22.66
C SER A 55 4.40 -3.14 23.96
N THR A 56 5.24 -2.26 24.53
CA THR A 56 4.85 -1.50 25.73
C THR A 56 3.65 -0.58 25.46
N TYR A 57 3.51 -0.07 24.23
CA TYR A 57 2.35 0.73 23.83
C TYR A 57 1.06 -0.09 23.81
N ASN A 58 1.11 -1.32 23.31
CA ASN A 58 -0.07 -2.19 23.28
C ASN A 58 -0.53 -2.54 24.70
N ALA A 59 0.40 -2.78 25.61
CA ALA A 59 0.11 -3.02 27.02
C ALA A 59 -0.52 -1.78 27.69
N GLU A 60 -0.03 -0.58 27.37
CA GLU A 60 -0.59 0.67 27.85
C GLU A 60 -2.01 0.92 27.33
N VAL A 61 -2.23 0.76 26.03
CA VAL A 61 -3.57 0.86 25.42
C VAL A 61 -4.52 -0.14 26.06
N ALA A 62 -4.12 -1.41 26.19
CA ALA A 62 -4.94 -2.45 26.78
C ALA A 62 -5.30 -2.13 28.25
N ARG A 63 -4.38 -1.53 29.00
CA ARG A 63 -4.60 -1.10 30.40
C ARG A 63 -5.54 0.10 30.48
N TYR A 64 -5.29 1.15 29.68
CA TYR A 64 -6.09 2.39 29.70
C TYR A 64 -7.55 2.10 29.32
N PHE A 65 -7.76 1.35 28.24
CA PHE A 65 -9.11 1.06 27.73
C PHE A 65 -9.75 -0.21 28.30
N ALA A 66 -9.12 -0.89 29.27
CA ALA A 66 -9.66 -2.10 29.89
C ALA A 66 -11.12 -1.96 30.39
N PRO A 67 -11.56 -0.83 30.99
CA PRO A 67 -12.95 -0.67 31.43
C PRO A 67 -13.98 -0.76 30.29
N TYR A 68 -13.56 -0.47 29.05
CA TYR A 68 -14.44 -0.40 27.88
C TYR A 68 -14.48 -1.71 27.07
N LYS A 69 -13.91 -2.82 27.57
CA LYS A 69 -13.94 -4.14 26.88
C LYS A 69 -15.35 -4.67 26.57
N ARG A 70 -16.38 -4.16 27.24
CA ARG A 70 -17.80 -4.50 27.01
C ARG A 70 -18.57 -3.40 26.27
N HIS A 71 -17.90 -2.36 25.79
CA HIS A 71 -18.52 -1.29 25.02
C HIS A 71 -19.14 -1.85 23.72
N PRO A 72 -20.32 -1.36 23.26
CA PRO A 72 -20.98 -1.84 22.05
C PRO A 72 -20.05 -1.97 20.83
N ALA A 73 -19.21 -0.98 20.58
CA ALA A 73 -18.23 -1.02 19.49
C ALA A 73 -17.25 -2.20 19.58
N VAL A 74 -16.77 -2.54 20.78
CA VAL A 74 -15.83 -3.66 21.00
C VAL A 74 -16.55 -4.99 20.78
N LEU A 75 -17.80 -5.11 21.23
CA LEU A 75 -18.61 -6.30 21.00
C LEU A 75 -18.95 -6.48 19.52
N ALA A 76 -19.26 -5.38 18.81
CA ALA A 76 -19.47 -5.39 17.37
C ALA A 76 -18.20 -5.82 16.63
N ALA A 77 -17.04 -5.25 16.96
CA ALA A 77 -15.76 -5.67 16.37
C ALA A 77 -15.49 -7.17 16.55
N ARG A 78 -15.75 -7.73 17.74
CA ARG A 78 -15.65 -9.17 18.03
C ARG A 78 -16.61 -10.02 17.20
N HIS A 79 -17.80 -9.51 16.92
CA HIS A 79 -18.75 -10.19 16.03
C HIS A 79 -18.29 -10.14 14.58
N LEU A 80 -17.82 -8.98 14.12
CA LEU A 80 -17.32 -8.76 12.76
C LEU A 80 -16.10 -9.63 12.45
N SER A 81 -15.20 -9.83 13.42
CA SER A 81 -13.97 -10.61 13.21
C SER A 81 -14.18 -12.07 12.85
N ARG A 82 -15.39 -12.59 13.04
CA ARG A 82 -15.78 -13.94 12.58
C ARG A 82 -15.93 -14.02 11.06
N ARG A 83 -16.06 -12.88 10.40
CA ARG A 83 -16.31 -12.75 8.95
C ARG A 83 -15.16 -12.06 8.22
N ILE A 84 -14.49 -11.10 8.85
CA ILE A 84 -13.44 -10.27 8.25
C ILE A 84 -12.25 -10.09 9.18
N SER A 85 -11.05 -9.87 8.62
CA SER A 85 -9.89 -9.47 9.42
C SER A 85 -9.96 -7.99 9.82
N CYS A 86 -9.19 -7.60 10.83
CA CYS A 86 -9.28 -6.25 11.40
C CYS A 86 -8.78 -5.13 10.46
N ASP A 87 -7.99 -5.45 9.43
CA ASP A 87 -7.56 -4.47 8.43
C ASP A 87 -8.73 -3.95 7.59
N PHE A 88 -9.79 -4.74 7.40
CA PHE A 88 -10.97 -4.35 6.63
C PHE A 88 -11.62 -3.06 7.15
N PRO A 89 -12.11 -2.99 8.41
CA PRO A 89 -12.67 -1.75 8.93
C PRO A 89 -11.60 -0.66 9.06
N VAL A 90 -10.35 -1.01 9.36
CA VAL A 90 -9.27 -0.02 9.51
C VAL A 90 -8.95 0.68 8.18
N ARG A 91 -9.14 0.03 7.01
CA ARG A 91 -9.06 0.69 5.69
C ARG A 91 -9.96 1.93 5.62
N LEU A 92 -11.19 1.79 6.10
CA LEU A 92 -12.20 2.86 6.10
C LEU A 92 -12.03 3.86 7.25
N SER A 93 -10.97 3.76 8.06
CA SER A 93 -10.72 4.65 9.22
C SER A 93 -10.72 6.15 8.90
N TRP A 94 -10.43 6.51 7.66
CA TRP A 94 -10.46 7.90 7.20
C TRP A 94 -11.87 8.49 7.10
N ALA A 95 -12.92 7.68 7.27
CA ALA A 95 -14.30 8.13 7.41
C ALA A 95 -14.55 8.93 8.71
N PHE A 96 -13.71 8.75 9.73
CA PHE A 96 -13.68 9.63 10.90
C PHE A 96 -12.83 10.87 10.58
N TYR A 97 -13.35 12.09 10.74
CA TYR A 97 -12.62 13.33 10.42
C TYR A 97 -12.96 14.46 11.41
N ASP A 98 -12.35 15.64 11.27
CA ASP A 98 -12.63 16.85 12.09
C ASP A 98 -12.33 16.74 13.60
N PHE A 99 -11.35 15.93 14.00
CA PHE A 99 -10.89 15.83 15.39
C PHE A 99 -10.45 17.20 15.96
N PRO A 100 -10.81 17.56 17.22
CA PRO A 100 -11.47 16.73 18.24
C PRO A 100 -12.99 16.57 18.09
N ASN A 101 -13.63 17.34 17.23
CA ASN A 101 -15.08 17.28 17.04
C ASN A 101 -15.41 16.21 16.00
N VAL A 102 -15.08 14.95 16.32
CA VAL A 102 -15.12 13.85 15.35
C VAL A 102 -16.44 13.80 14.59
N LYS A 103 -16.34 13.76 13.27
CA LYS A 103 -17.44 13.57 12.35
C LYS A 103 -17.27 12.25 11.62
N LEU A 104 -18.38 11.66 11.23
CA LEU A 104 -18.42 10.44 10.42
C LEU A 104 -18.93 10.79 9.02
N ALA A 105 -18.18 10.39 8.00
CA ALA A 105 -18.61 10.58 6.61
C ALA A 105 -19.76 9.62 6.25
N THR A 106 -20.66 10.08 5.38
CA THR A 106 -21.71 9.22 4.82
C THR A 106 -21.12 8.28 3.77
N MET A 107 -20.77 7.06 4.19
CA MET A 107 -20.30 6.02 3.29
C MET A 107 -21.40 5.56 2.32
N ARG A 108 -21.01 5.16 1.12
CA ARG A 108 -21.88 4.66 0.04
C ARG A 108 -21.31 3.32 -0.48
N PRO A 109 -22.08 2.51 -1.22
CA PRO A 109 -21.62 1.19 -1.68
C PRO A 109 -20.30 1.26 -2.46
N GLU A 110 -20.13 2.27 -3.31
CA GLU A 110 -18.91 2.48 -4.10
C GLU A 110 -17.64 2.77 -3.26
N HIS A 111 -17.79 3.05 -1.96
CA HIS A 111 -16.66 3.26 -1.05
C HIS A 111 -16.23 1.98 -0.31
N MET A 112 -16.94 0.86 -0.53
CA MET A 112 -16.72 -0.40 0.17
C MET A 112 -15.64 -1.28 -0.46
N ASP A 113 -15.10 -0.92 -1.63
CA ASP A 113 -13.96 -1.62 -2.27
C ASP A 113 -14.15 -3.15 -2.41
N GLY A 114 -15.37 -3.59 -2.73
CA GLY A 114 -15.74 -5.01 -2.88
C GLY A 114 -16.21 -5.69 -1.58
N TYR A 115 -16.13 -5.00 -0.43
CA TYR A 115 -16.51 -5.53 0.87
C TYR A 115 -18.02 -5.59 1.11
N GLU A 116 -18.83 -5.00 0.24
CA GLU A 116 -20.29 -5.15 0.26
C GLU A 116 -20.72 -6.62 0.12
N THR A 117 -19.85 -7.48 -0.43
CA THR A 117 -20.07 -8.93 -0.56
C THR A 117 -19.97 -9.68 0.77
N VAL A 118 -19.24 -9.14 1.74
CA VAL A 118 -19.00 -9.76 3.06
C VAL A 118 -19.76 -9.03 4.18
N MET A 119 -19.97 -7.72 4.02
CA MET A 119 -20.68 -6.88 4.98
C MET A 119 -21.59 -5.86 4.28
N PRO A 120 -22.90 -5.86 4.55
CA PRO A 120 -23.80 -4.82 4.09
C PRO A 120 -23.36 -3.43 4.56
N LEU A 121 -23.48 -2.42 3.70
CA LEU A 121 -23.13 -1.02 4.01
C LEU A 121 -23.78 -0.52 5.32
N ALA A 122 -25.05 -0.87 5.55
CA ALA A 122 -25.77 -0.48 6.76
C ALA A 122 -25.12 -1.04 8.05
N GLU A 123 -24.58 -2.27 8.02
CA GLU A 123 -23.87 -2.84 9.15
C GLU A 123 -22.55 -2.09 9.42
N VAL A 124 -21.83 -1.70 8.36
CA VAL A 124 -20.59 -0.92 8.50
C VAL A 124 -20.88 0.47 9.04
N GLN A 125 -21.91 1.15 8.53
CA GLN A 125 -22.34 2.46 9.04
C GLN A 125 -22.76 2.39 10.52
N ALA A 126 -23.53 1.37 10.91
CA ALA A 126 -23.94 1.15 12.30
C ALA A 126 -22.73 0.88 13.21
N TYR A 127 -21.78 0.05 12.76
CA TYR A 127 -20.53 -0.19 13.50
C TYR A 127 -19.74 1.11 13.69
N PHE A 128 -19.61 1.93 12.64
CA PHE A 128 -18.83 3.18 12.72
C PHE A 128 -19.50 4.21 13.64
N GLN A 129 -20.83 4.25 13.71
CA GLN A 129 -21.55 5.05 14.71
C GLN A 129 -21.22 4.59 16.14
N GLN A 130 -21.13 3.29 16.38
CA GLN A 130 -20.68 2.77 17.69
C GLN A 130 -19.22 3.13 17.97
N CYS A 131 -18.35 3.18 16.96
CA CYS A 131 -16.97 3.65 17.13
C CYS A 131 -16.91 5.14 17.52
N VAL A 132 -17.81 5.98 17.00
CA VAL A 132 -17.95 7.38 17.45
C VAL A 132 -18.42 7.43 18.91
N ALA A 133 -19.36 6.57 19.33
CA ALA A 133 -19.74 6.48 20.74
C ALA A 133 -18.54 6.07 21.61
N PHE A 134 -17.75 5.08 21.19
CA PHE A 134 -16.53 4.68 21.89
C PHE A 134 -15.53 5.84 22.00
N TYR A 135 -15.36 6.64 20.95
CA TYR A 135 -14.47 7.79 20.97
C TYR A 135 -14.80 8.76 22.12
N HIS A 136 -16.09 9.02 22.35
CA HIS A 136 -16.56 9.89 23.42
C HIS A 136 -16.53 9.20 24.79
N ASP A 137 -17.15 8.04 24.91
CA ASP A 137 -17.32 7.33 26.19
C ASP A 137 -15.98 6.89 26.78
N ALA A 138 -15.02 6.56 25.91
CA ALA A 138 -13.72 6.06 26.32
C ALA A 138 -12.64 7.14 26.43
N HIS A 139 -12.99 8.42 26.28
CA HIS A 139 -12.04 9.54 26.31
C HIS A 139 -10.84 9.32 25.36
N PHE A 140 -11.14 8.82 24.15
CA PHE A 140 -10.10 8.43 23.21
C PHE A 140 -9.21 9.61 22.82
N TRP A 141 -9.77 10.81 22.66
CA TRP A 141 -9.00 11.96 22.24
C TRP A 141 -8.00 12.43 23.29
N GLU A 142 -8.37 12.35 24.56
CA GLU A 142 -7.52 12.66 25.69
C GLU A 142 -6.34 11.69 25.75
N PHE A 143 -6.61 10.39 25.60
CA PHE A 143 -5.57 9.37 25.45
C PHE A 143 -4.67 9.67 24.25
N TYR A 144 -5.27 9.95 23.09
CA TYR A 144 -4.54 10.28 21.87
C TYR A 144 -3.62 11.49 22.15
N GLN A 145 -4.13 12.62 22.59
CA GLN A 145 -3.32 13.83 22.86
C GLN A 145 -2.20 13.60 23.88
N ALA A 146 -2.43 12.81 24.93
CA ALA A 146 -1.40 12.48 25.92
C ALA A 146 -0.15 11.80 25.31
N HIS A 147 -0.30 11.12 24.17
CA HIS A 147 0.79 10.41 23.48
C HIS A 147 1.31 11.15 22.24
N ALA A 148 0.98 12.43 22.05
CA ALA A 148 1.37 13.21 20.86
C ALA A 148 2.89 13.28 20.66
N ALA A 149 3.67 13.45 21.73
CA ALA A 149 5.13 13.50 21.65
C ALA A 149 5.75 12.17 21.20
N GLN A 150 5.22 11.05 21.71
CA GLN A 150 5.65 9.70 21.33
C GLN A 150 5.37 9.42 19.85
N ARG A 151 4.15 9.70 19.37
CA ARG A 151 3.78 9.54 17.96
C ARG A 151 4.59 10.44 17.04
N ALA A 152 4.86 11.69 17.44
CA ALA A 152 5.75 12.57 16.69
C ALA A 152 7.18 12.01 16.60
N GLY A 153 7.64 11.32 17.64
CA GLY A 153 8.90 10.56 17.61
C GLY A 153 8.90 9.44 16.57
N TRP A 154 7.84 8.62 16.54
CA TRP A 154 7.66 7.55 15.56
C TRP A 154 7.62 8.07 14.12
N VAL A 155 6.85 9.13 13.86
CA VAL A 155 6.77 9.77 12.54
C VAL A 155 8.16 10.24 12.09
N ARG A 156 8.90 10.96 12.93
CA ARG A 156 10.25 11.43 12.59
C ARG A 156 11.21 10.27 12.31
N ALA A 157 11.20 9.23 13.15
CA ALA A 157 12.05 8.06 12.95
C ALA A 157 11.74 7.36 11.62
N PHE A 158 10.45 7.25 11.27
CA PHE A 158 10.02 6.61 10.05
C PHE A 158 10.42 7.42 8.82
N GLU A 159 10.17 8.73 8.84
CA GLU A 159 10.58 9.65 7.77
C GLU A 159 12.10 9.64 7.55
N GLN A 160 12.88 9.63 8.65
CA GLN A 160 14.34 9.51 8.58
C GLN A 160 14.76 8.17 7.96
N GLY A 161 14.14 7.06 8.35
CA GLY A 161 14.39 5.75 7.75
C GLY A 161 14.04 5.71 6.27
N MET A 162 12.90 6.27 5.85
CA MET A 162 12.54 6.38 4.43
C MET A 162 13.60 7.14 3.64
N LYS A 163 14.10 8.26 4.17
CA LYS A 163 15.14 9.07 3.53
C LYS A 163 16.49 8.35 3.47
N GLN A 164 16.90 7.71 4.56
CA GLN A 164 18.15 6.94 4.62
C GLN A 164 18.16 5.79 3.62
N GLN A 165 17.02 5.11 3.47
CA GLN A 165 16.84 4.01 2.53
C GLN A 165 16.48 4.46 1.10
N GLN A 166 16.31 5.77 0.87
CA GLN A 166 15.91 6.37 -0.41
C GLN A 166 14.65 5.71 -1.00
N LEU A 167 13.65 5.41 -0.15
CA LEU A 167 12.52 4.56 -0.55
C LEU A 167 11.70 5.19 -1.67
N LEU A 168 11.43 6.50 -1.56
CA LEU A 168 10.58 7.21 -2.49
C LEU A 168 11.30 7.47 -3.82
N GLU A 169 12.58 7.81 -3.78
CA GLU A 169 13.42 8.00 -4.96
C GLU A 169 13.55 6.68 -5.73
N THR A 170 13.77 5.58 -5.01
CA THR A 170 13.94 4.25 -5.60
C THR A 170 12.69 3.79 -6.34
N ILE A 171 11.52 3.89 -5.71
CA ILE A 171 10.26 3.47 -6.35
C ILE A 171 9.85 4.40 -7.50
N GLN A 172 10.08 5.71 -7.36
CA GLN A 172 9.84 6.68 -8.44
C GLN A 172 10.73 6.40 -9.66
N GLN A 173 12.02 6.13 -9.45
CA GLN A 173 12.96 5.80 -10.51
C GLN A 173 12.61 4.47 -11.19
N PHE A 174 12.06 3.52 -10.45
CA PHE A 174 11.59 2.26 -11.01
C PHE A 174 10.40 2.47 -11.94
N TYR A 175 9.31 3.07 -11.45
CA TYR A 175 8.08 3.21 -12.25
C TYR A 175 8.14 4.29 -13.33
N ARG A 176 8.99 5.33 -13.16
CA ARG A 176 9.13 6.47 -14.08
C ARG A 176 7.81 7.17 -14.44
N LEU A 177 6.80 7.02 -13.58
CA LEU A 177 5.46 7.55 -13.80
C LEU A 177 5.42 9.06 -13.52
N PRO A 178 4.56 9.82 -14.22
CA PRO A 178 4.38 11.24 -13.96
C PRO A 178 3.88 11.49 -12.53
N ARG A 179 3.89 12.76 -12.11
CA ARG A 179 3.52 13.21 -10.76
C ARG A 179 2.27 12.48 -10.25
N GLN A 180 2.43 11.80 -9.12
CA GLN A 180 1.34 11.10 -8.44
C GLN A 180 0.54 12.06 -7.55
N LYS A 181 -0.70 11.65 -7.20
CA LYS A 181 -1.48 12.31 -6.16
C LYS A 181 -0.71 12.28 -4.82
N PRO A 182 -0.94 13.23 -3.90
CA PRO A 182 -0.40 13.16 -2.55
C PRO A 182 -0.75 11.84 -1.85
N VAL A 183 0.15 11.34 -1.01
CA VAL A 183 -0.03 10.11 -0.24
C VAL A 183 -0.01 10.43 1.25
N ALA A 184 -1.02 9.96 2.00
CA ALA A 184 -0.95 9.88 3.45
C ALA A 184 -0.50 8.48 3.84
N LEU A 185 0.70 8.39 4.42
CA LEU A 185 1.26 7.16 4.95
C LEU A 185 0.97 7.12 6.45
N THR A 186 0.06 6.24 6.85
CA THR A 186 -0.33 6.06 8.25
C THR A 186 0.52 4.97 8.88
N LEU A 187 1.14 5.26 10.02
CA LEU A 187 1.74 4.25 10.86
C LEU A 187 0.61 3.55 11.64
N GLY A 188 0.38 2.28 11.34
CA GLY A 188 -0.50 1.43 12.13
C GLY A 188 0.20 1.07 13.43
N VAL A 189 -0.08 1.84 14.49
CA VAL A 189 0.67 1.76 15.76
C VAL A 189 0.32 0.53 16.60
N LEU A 190 -0.81 -0.08 16.27
CA LEU A 190 -1.29 -1.33 16.80
C LEU A 190 -1.45 -2.34 15.65
N ASN A 191 -2.08 -3.47 15.91
CA ASN A 191 -1.96 -4.63 15.05
C ASN A 191 -3.15 -4.84 14.12
N CYS A 192 -3.01 -4.41 12.87
CA CYS A 192 -3.78 -4.91 11.73
C CYS A 192 -2.87 -4.96 10.51
N SER A 193 -3.22 -5.71 9.46
CA SER A 193 -2.42 -5.76 8.25
C SER A 193 -2.38 -4.42 7.52
N SER A 194 -1.26 -4.16 6.87
CA SER A 194 -1.01 -3.02 5.98
C SER A 194 -1.96 -3.05 4.80
N TYR A 195 -2.17 -1.87 4.22
CA TYR A 195 -3.01 -1.72 3.03
C TYR A 195 -2.69 -0.44 2.28
N ALA A 196 -3.16 -0.39 1.04
CA ALA A 196 -3.25 0.82 0.24
C ALA A 196 -4.68 1.04 -0.23
N MET A 197 -5.13 2.30 -0.20
CA MET A 197 -6.38 2.75 -0.80
C MET A 197 -6.10 3.81 -1.87
N GLN A 198 -6.68 3.56 -3.04
CA GLN A 198 -6.46 4.32 -4.25
C GLN A 198 -7.46 5.46 -4.41
N SER A 199 -8.42 5.60 -3.50
CA SER A 199 -9.38 6.70 -3.52
C SER A 199 -9.89 6.99 -2.12
N MET A 200 -9.91 8.28 -1.80
CA MET A 200 -10.54 8.83 -0.60
C MET A 200 -11.88 9.51 -0.89
N ARG A 201 -12.30 9.52 -2.16
CA ARG A 201 -13.54 10.15 -2.61
C ARG A 201 -14.71 9.51 -1.87
N GLY A 202 -15.46 10.35 -1.14
CA GLY A 202 -16.63 9.96 -0.38
C GLY A 202 -16.36 9.12 0.88
N ILE A 203 -15.10 8.83 1.18
CA ILE A 203 -14.66 8.33 2.50
C ILE A 203 -14.30 9.52 3.39
N ASN A 204 -13.52 10.49 2.90
CA ASN A 204 -13.19 11.69 3.67
C ASN A 204 -13.49 12.95 2.83
N PRO A 205 -14.46 13.79 3.24
CA PRO A 205 -14.85 14.96 2.43
C PRO A 205 -13.75 16.02 2.33
N ASN A 206 -12.79 16.02 3.26
CA ASN A 206 -11.72 17.02 3.29
C ASN A 206 -10.50 16.60 2.44
N LEU A 207 -10.42 15.33 1.99
CA LEU A 207 -9.24 14.76 1.32
C LEU A 207 -9.60 13.95 0.06
N PRO A 208 -10.43 14.45 -0.89
CA PRO A 208 -10.92 13.66 -2.02
C PRO A 208 -9.83 13.21 -3.02
N ASP A 209 -8.73 13.97 -3.12
CA ASP A 209 -7.66 13.78 -4.11
C ASP A 209 -6.35 13.25 -3.49
N GLN A 210 -6.47 12.35 -2.53
CA GLN A 210 -5.34 11.75 -1.82
C GLN A 210 -5.41 10.22 -1.88
N TYR A 211 -4.25 9.59 -2.01
CA TYR A 211 -4.08 8.17 -1.74
C TYR A 211 -3.74 7.97 -0.27
N THR A 212 -4.14 6.84 0.31
CA THR A 212 -3.77 6.49 1.68
C THR A 212 -3.14 5.12 1.70
N ILE A 213 -2.09 4.97 2.50
CA ILE A 213 -1.53 3.66 2.82
C ILE A 213 -1.39 3.56 4.33
N MET A 214 -1.45 2.35 4.85
CA MET A 214 -1.09 2.04 6.22
C MET A 214 0.05 1.04 6.21
N VAL A 215 1.11 1.33 6.98
CA VAL A 215 2.17 0.38 7.28
C VAL A 215 2.03 -0.07 8.73
N SER A 216 1.81 -1.36 8.91
CA SER A 216 1.56 -1.96 10.23
C SER A 216 2.84 -2.15 11.02
N TYR A 217 2.81 -1.78 12.29
CA TYR A 217 3.87 -2.17 13.24
C TYR A 217 4.11 -3.68 13.19
N HIS A 218 3.07 -4.51 13.26
CA HIS A 218 3.23 -5.96 13.28
C HIS A 218 4.06 -6.52 12.10
N GLN A 219 3.94 -5.91 10.92
CA GLN A 219 4.65 -6.35 9.71
C GLN A 219 6.00 -5.64 9.51
N LEU A 220 6.22 -4.50 10.17
CA LEU A 220 7.55 -3.88 10.27
C LEU A 220 8.46 -4.66 11.23
N MET A 221 7.89 -5.56 12.03
CA MET A 221 8.58 -6.28 13.08
C MET A 221 8.93 -7.71 12.61
N GLN A 222 10.22 -8.01 12.59
CA GLN A 222 10.73 -9.36 12.33
C GLN A 222 10.85 -10.12 13.65
N GLY A 223 9.77 -10.73 14.16
CA GLY A 223 9.78 -11.84 15.15
C GLY A 223 10.65 -11.79 16.42
N GLU A 224 11.45 -10.74 16.64
CA GLU A 224 12.62 -10.73 17.55
C GLU A 224 12.63 -9.53 18.49
N ASP A 225 11.75 -8.54 18.34
CA ASP A 225 11.60 -7.58 19.43
C ASP A 225 10.82 -8.24 20.56
N SER A 226 11.55 -8.41 21.65
CA SER A 226 10.99 -8.88 22.90
C SER A 226 9.88 -7.97 23.39
N LEU A 227 8.94 -8.60 24.11
CA LEU A 227 7.86 -8.06 24.96
C LEU A 227 8.10 -6.72 25.67
N ALA A 228 9.35 -6.26 25.80
CA ALA A 228 9.76 -5.17 26.67
C ALA A 228 10.12 -3.85 25.95
N LYS A 229 9.95 -3.73 24.63
CA LYS A 229 10.36 -2.52 23.90
C LYS A 229 9.19 -1.68 23.40
N ALA A 230 9.41 -0.36 23.37
CA ALA A 230 8.50 0.57 22.72
C ALA A 230 8.50 0.31 21.20
N PRO A 231 7.36 0.47 20.51
CA PRO A 231 7.29 0.36 19.06
C PRO A 231 8.37 1.20 18.37
N GLN A 232 9.10 0.59 17.44
CA GLN A 232 10.07 1.26 16.59
C GLN A 232 9.55 1.32 15.17
N PHE A 233 9.32 2.54 14.67
CA PHE A 233 8.89 2.80 13.30
C PHE A 233 10.09 3.33 12.53
N GLN A 234 11.04 2.45 12.20
CA GLN A 234 12.17 2.80 11.34
C GLN A 234 12.25 1.78 10.21
N PRO A 235 11.89 2.16 8.97
CA PRO A 235 12.15 1.33 7.80
C PRO A 235 13.64 0.98 7.74
N THR A 236 13.93 -0.30 7.83
CA THR A 236 15.27 -0.85 7.66
C THR A 236 15.44 -1.27 6.21
N ALA A 237 16.66 -1.64 5.84
CA ALA A 237 16.90 -2.29 4.56
C ALA A 237 15.98 -3.52 4.36
N PHE A 238 15.72 -4.27 5.43
CA PHE A 238 14.84 -5.43 5.39
C PHE A 238 13.36 -5.05 5.23
N THR A 239 12.86 -4.09 6.02
CA THR A 239 11.43 -3.74 6.05
C THR A 239 10.99 -2.77 4.96
N SER A 240 11.94 -2.26 4.18
CA SER A 240 11.72 -1.43 2.98
C SER A 240 10.71 -2.05 2.00
N GLN A 241 10.66 -3.38 1.92
CA GLN A 241 9.75 -4.09 1.02
C GLN A 241 8.28 -3.79 1.30
N LEU A 242 7.87 -3.65 2.56
CA LEU A 242 6.48 -3.38 2.92
C LEU A 242 6.08 -2.00 2.41
N VAL A 243 6.94 -1.00 2.60
CA VAL A 243 6.71 0.36 2.13
C VAL A 243 6.63 0.39 0.60
N TRP A 244 7.51 -0.32 -0.09
CA TRP A 244 7.46 -0.40 -1.56
C TRP A 244 6.25 -1.15 -2.09
N HIS A 245 5.80 -2.20 -1.41
CA HIS A 245 4.59 -2.93 -1.77
C HIS A 245 3.37 -2.02 -1.70
N GLU A 246 3.14 -1.37 -0.56
CA GLU A 246 1.98 -0.51 -0.38
C GLU A 246 2.02 0.74 -1.29
N LEU A 247 3.19 1.34 -1.48
CA LEU A 247 3.35 2.41 -2.47
C LEU A 247 3.18 1.89 -3.90
N GLY A 248 3.56 0.65 -4.21
CA GLY A 248 3.40 0.03 -5.51
C GLY A 248 1.94 0.02 -5.96
N HIS A 249 1.02 -0.35 -5.08
CA HIS A 249 -0.42 -0.25 -5.34
C HIS A 249 -0.85 1.18 -5.71
N VAL A 250 -0.31 2.19 -5.03
CA VAL A 250 -0.60 3.60 -5.31
C VAL A 250 -0.08 4.03 -6.68
N TYR A 251 1.13 3.63 -7.06
CA TYR A 251 1.71 3.93 -8.37
C TYR A 251 0.99 3.19 -9.50
N LEU A 252 0.55 1.96 -9.25
CA LEU A 252 -0.10 1.11 -10.25
C LEU A 252 -1.59 1.43 -10.42
N ALA A 253 -2.25 2.06 -9.45
CA ALA A 253 -3.66 2.44 -9.52
C ALA A 253 -4.06 3.11 -10.85
N PRO A 254 -3.44 4.24 -11.29
CA PRO A 254 -3.79 4.87 -12.55
C PRO A 254 -3.37 4.05 -13.80
N VAL A 255 -2.45 3.11 -13.64
CA VAL A 255 -2.03 2.20 -14.72
C VAL A 255 -3.10 1.14 -14.94
N PHE A 256 -3.49 0.43 -13.88
CA PHE A 256 -4.56 -0.57 -13.94
C PHE A 256 -5.89 0.02 -14.40
N ALA A 257 -6.23 1.23 -13.97
CA ALA A 257 -7.45 1.91 -14.39
C ALA A 257 -7.47 2.18 -15.91
N ARG A 258 -6.33 2.53 -16.51
CA ARG A 258 -6.24 2.83 -17.95
C ARG A 258 -6.22 1.58 -18.83
N HIS A 259 -5.67 0.49 -18.31
CA HIS A 259 -5.53 -0.80 -19.03
C HIS A 259 -6.50 -1.86 -18.53
N GLN A 260 -7.68 -1.43 -18.06
CA GLN A 260 -8.66 -2.33 -17.45
C GLN A 260 -9.16 -3.39 -18.45
N ALA A 261 -9.28 -3.04 -19.73
CA ALA A 261 -9.71 -3.97 -20.77
C ALA A 261 -8.69 -5.10 -20.96
N GLU A 262 -7.40 -4.77 -21.03
CA GLU A 262 -6.28 -5.70 -21.16
C GLU A 262 -6.15 -6.58 -19.91
N VAL A 263 -6.33 -6.02 -18.71
CA VAL A 263 -6.37 -6.79 -17.46
C VAL A 263 -7.49 -7.82 -17.49
N ASN A 264 -8.67 -7.43 -17.96
CA ASN A 264 -9.85 -8.30 -18.02
C ASN A 264 -9.71 -9.41 -19.09
N GLN A 265 -8.93 -9.20 -20.14
CA GLN A 265 -8.64 -10.26 -21.13
C GLN A 265 -7.93 -11.46 -20.51
N LEU A 266 -7.21 -11.28 -19.40
CA LEU A 266 -6.52 -12.35 -18.69
C LEU A 266 -7.36 -13.01 -17.58
N ALA A 267 -8.62 -12.60 -17.40
CA ALA A 267 -9.47 -13.13 -16.32
C ALA A 267 -9.74 -14.64 -16.44
N TYR A 268 -9.55 -15.24 -17.62
CA TYR A 268 -9.63 -16.69 -17.81
C TYR A 268 -8.60 -17.46 -16.97
N LEU A 269 -7.50 -16.84 -16.57
CA LEU A 269 -6.48 -17.48 -15.72
C LEU A 269 -7.04 -17.84 -14.35
N ALA A 270 -7.97 -17.04 -13.82
CA ALA A 270 -8.69 -17.37 -12.58
C ALA A 270 -9.55 -18.64 -12.73
N GLN A 271 -9.90 -19.06 -13.94
CA GLN A 271 -10.66 -20.30 -14.18
C GLN A 271 -9.74 -21.51 -14.41
N GLN A 272 -8.46 -21.28 -14.74
CA GLN A 272 -7.50 -22.32 -15.11
C GLN A 272 -6.59 -22.76 -13.95
N ASP A 273 -6.30 -21.89 -12.99
CA ASP A 273 -5.57 -22.24 -11.77
C ASP A 273 -6.51 -22.13 -10.55
N PRO A 274 -6.77 -23.24 -9.81
CA PRO A 274 -7.60 -23.20 -8.60
C PRO A 274 -7.11 -22.22 -7.53
N ARG A 275 -5.80 -21.97 -7.42
CA ARG A 275 -5.24 -20.96 -6.51
C ARG A 275 -5.56 -19.56 -6.99
N ALA A 276 -5.44 -19.30 -8.30
CA ALA A 276 -5.85 -18.02 -8.89
C ALA A 276 -7.34 -17.76 -8.67
N LYS A 277 -8.20 -18.79 -8.83
CA LYS A 277 -9.63 -18.71 -8.51
C LYS A 277 -9.86 -18.29 -7.07
N ARG A 278 -9.31 -19.06 -6.13
CA ARG A 278 -9.44 -18.87 -4.69
C ARG A 278 -9.04 -17.45 -4.28
N TRP A 279 -7.88 -16.99 -4.74
CA TRP A 279 -7.34 -15.70 -4.32
C TRP A 279 -7.99 -14.52 -5.04
N SER A 280 -8.45 -14.69 -6.28
CA SER A 280 -9.28 -13.68 -6.97
C SER A 280 -10.60 -13.45 -6.24
N GLU A 281 -11.25 -14.53 -5.79
CA GLU A 281 -12.47 -14.45 -4.99
C GLU A 281 -12.20 -13.79 -3.62
N ALA A 282 -11.12 -14.19 -2.94
CA ALA A 282 -10.73 -13.61 -1.65
C ALA A 282 -10.32 -12.12 -1.73
N ARG A 283 -9.84 -11.66 -2.90
CA ARG A 283 -9.52 -10.24 -3.18
C ARG A 283 -10.67 -9.47 -3.85
N GLY A 284 -11.83 -10.11 -4.01
CA GLY A 284 -13.03 -9.54 -4.62
C GLY A 284 -13.01 -9.45 -6.16
N SER A 285 -11.84 -9.54 -6.81
CA SER A 285 -11.74 -9.58 -8.27
C SER A 285 -10.41 -10.13 -8.78
N TRP A 286 -10.42 -10.60 -10.04
CA TRP A 286 -9.20 -10.92 -10.79
C TRP A 286 -8.24 -9.72 -10.87
N ALA A 287 -8.76 -8.52 -11.13
CA ALA A 287 -7.95 -7.32 -11.27
C ALA A 287 -7.18 -7.00 -9.98
N ASN A 288 -7.83 -7.13 -8.81
CA ASN A 288 -7.18 -6.94 -7.51
C ASN A 288 -6.11 -8.01 -7.27
N PHE A 289 -6.40 -9.28 -7.58
CA PHE A 289 -5.43 -10.37 -7.44
C PHE A 289 -4.20 -10.22 -8.37
N LEU A 290 -4.42 -9.82 -9.62
CA LEU A 290 -3.33 -9.52 -10.54
C LEU A 290 -2.52 -8.30 -10.07
N ASN A 291 -3.17 -7.28 -9.52
CA ASN A 291 -2.50 -6.10 -8.96
C ASN A 291 -1.54 -6.48 -7.83
N GLU A 292 -1.94 -7.36 -6.92
CA GLU A 292 -1.08 -7.91 -5.87
C GLU A 292 0.16 -8.63 -6.43
N ASN A 293 -0.03 -9.46 -7.47
CA ASN A 293 1.09 -10.17 -8.11
C ASN A 293 2.05 -9.22 -8.84
N VAL A 294 1.55 -8.21 -9.55
CA VAL A 294 2.38 -7.20 -10.24
C VAL A 294 3.13 -6.33 -9.22
N THR A 295 2.44 -5.87 -8.17
CA THR A 295 3.06 -5.10 -7.07
C THR A 295 4.17 -5.89 -6.40
N GLN A 296 3.93 -7.18 -6.10
CA GLN A 296 4.94 -8.04 -5.50
C GLN A 296 6.13 -8.26 -6.44
N ALA A 297 5.89 -8.47 -7.74
CA ALA A 297 6.94 -8.62 -8.75
C ALA A 297 7.86 -7.38 -8.82
N ALA A 298 7.27 -6.18 -8.87
CA ALA A 298 8.02 -4.93 -8.84
C ALA A 298 8.81 -4.77 -7.53
N THR A 299 8.18 -5.06 -6.39
CA THR A 299 8.79 -4.99 -5.07
C THR A 299 9.99 -5.94 -4.94
N SER A 300 9.87 -7.16 -5.43
CA SER A 300 10.97 -8.14 -5.44
C SER A 300 12.15 -7.66 -6.29
N LEU A 301 11.90 -7.08 -7.47
CA LEU A 301 12.96 -6.49 -8.28
C LEU A 301 13.63 -5.29 -7.59
N LEU A 302 12.87 -4.43 -6.90
CA LEU A 302 13.43 -3.34 -6.11
C LEU A 302 14.38 -3.86 -5.01
N ARG A 303 13.99 -4.94 -4.31
CA ARG A 303 14.84 -5.58 -3.29
C ARG A 303 16.14 -6.09 -3.87
N VAL A 304 16.08 -6.83 -4.99
CA VAL A 304 17.28 -7.36 -5.66
C VAL A 304 18.22 -6.23 -6.07
N ARG A 305 17.68 -5.20 -6.71
CA ARG A 305 18.50 -4.14 -7.32
C ARG A 305 19.11 -3.17 -6.33
N THR A 306 18.53 -3.08 -5.14
CA THR A 306 19.07 -2.28 -4.04
C THR A 306 19.97 -3.10 -3.11
N GLY A 307 20.27 -4.35 -3.47
CA GLY A 307 21.10 -5.25 -2.67
C GLY A 307 20.48 -5.68 -1.34
N LYS A 308 19.15 -5.53 -1.19
CA LYS A 308 18.42 -5.88 0.05
C LYS A 308 18.00 -7.34 0.11
N ALA A 309 18.08 -8.05 -1.01
CA ALA A 309 17.84 -9.48 -1.11
C ALA A 309 18.59 -10.04 -2.32
N THR A 310 18.98 -11.30 -2.25
CA THR A 310 19.34 -12.07 -3.44
C THR A 310 18.10 -12.32 -4.31
N ARG A 311 18.31 -12.69 -5.58
CA ARG A 311 17.20 -13.06 -6.46
C ARG A 311 16.39 -14.24 -5.90
N ALA A 312 17.08 -15.23 -5.32
CA ALA A 312 16.43 -16.42 -4.76
C ALA A 312 15.52 -16.04 -3.58
N GLU A 313 15.99 -15.21 -2.65
CA GLU A 313 15.20 -14.73 -1.51
C GLU A 313 14.06 -13.79 -1.93
N ALA A 314 14.24 -13.02 -3.00
CA ALA A 314 13.23 -12.08 -3.46
C ALA A 314 12.13 -12.74 -4.29
N LEU A 315 12.42 -13.88 -4.92
CA LEU A 315 11.52 -14.62 -5.82
C LEU A 315 11.12 -16.00 -5.26
N GLU A 316 11.22 -16.18 -3.93
CA GLU A 316 10.80 -17.41 -3.26
C GLU A 316 9.30 -17.69 -3.49
N PRO A 317 8.90 -18.92 -3.84
CA PRO A 317 7.50 -19.23 -4.09
C PRO A 317 6.58 -18.86 -2.92
N ASP A 318 5.43 -18.29 -3.25
CA ASP A 318 4.41 -17.88 -2.28
C ASP A 318 3.03 -18.44 -2.71
N ASP A 319 2.20 -18.86 -1.76
CA ASP A 319 0.87 -19.43 -2.07
C ASP A 319 -0.11 -18.39 -2.58
N PHE A 320 0.06 -17.13 -2.16
CA PHE A 320 -0.77 -16.00 -2.55
C PHE A 320 -0.23 -15.34 -3.82
N TYR A 321 1.05 -15.02 -3.86
CA TYR A 321 1.70 -14.45 -5.04
C TYR A 321 2.16 -15.58 -5.98
N ILE A 322 1.24 -16.19 -6.72
CA ILE A 322 1.59 -17.33 -7.58
C ILE A 322 2.23 -16.94 -8.90
N TYR A 323 1.98 -15.72 -9.40
CA TYR A 323 2.45 -15.25 -10.72
C TYR A 323 3.61 -14.26 -10.65
N TYR A 324 3.92 -13.74 -9.46
CA TYR A 324 4.93 -12.68 -9.34
C TYR A 324 6.34 -13.06 -9.82
N PRO A 325 6.86 -14.31 -9.71
CA PRO A 325 8.22 -14.60 -10.17
C PRO A 325 8.35 -14.47 -11.69
N GLU A 326 7.31 -14.90 -12.41
CA GLU A 326 7.26 -14.80 -13.87
C GLU A 326 7.03 -13.36 -14.32
N LEU A 327 6.13 -12.63 -13.66
CA LEU A 327 5.94 -11.20 -13.92
C LEU A 327 7.24 -10.43 -13.66
N ALA A 328 8.00 -10.77 -12.62
CA ALA A 328 9.29 -10.15 -12.32
C ALA A 328 10.32 -10.42 -13.43
N GLU A 329 10.35 -11.63 -13.98
CA GLU A 329 11.20 -11.95 -15.14
C GLU A 329 10.86 -11.08 -16.36
N ILE A 330 9.57 -10.92 -16.68
CA ILE A 330 9.12 -10.10 -17.81
C ILE A 330 9.46 -8.62 -17.57
N ILE A 331 9.15 -8.09 -16.38
CA ILE A 331 9.46 -6.69 -16.02
C ILE A 331 10.97 -6.42 -16.11
N GLU A 332 11.79 -7.31 -15.58
CA GLU A 332 13.24 -7.13 -15.60
C GLU A 332 13.79 -7.11 -17.04
N ARG A 333 13.40 -8.09 -17.86
CA ARG A 333 13.90 -8.26 -19.22
C ARG A 333 13.41 -7.15 -20.15
N GLU A 334 12.10 -6.87 -20.15
CA GLU A 334 11.46 -6.01 -21.16
C GLU A 334 11.41 -4.54 -20.75
N TYR A 335 11.32 -4.22 -19.47
CA TYR A 335 11.14 -2.84 -19.01
C TYR A 335 12.40 -2.25 -18.40
N TYR A 336 13.10 -3.05 -17.60
CA TYR A 336 14.22 -2.53 -16.82
C TYR A 336 15.53 -2.54 -17.60
N GLN A 337 15.91 -3.71 -18.13
CA GLN A 337 17.13 -3.86 -18.93
C GLN A 337 17.02 -3.17 -20.30
N ASN A 338 15.80 -3.04 -20.80
CA ASN A 338 15.49 -2.40 -22.07
C ASN A 338 14.79 -1.05 -21.82
N GLN A 339 15.53 0.06 -21.94
CA GLN A 339 15.00 1.41 -21.73
C GLN A 339 14.07 1.91 -22.87
N ARG A 340 13.44 0.98 -23.60
CA ARG A 340 12.51 1.26 -24.71
C ARG A 340 11.28 2.05 -24.26
N TYR A 341 10.76 1.78 -23.07
CA TYR A 341 9.55 2.41 -22.56
C TYR A 341 9.89 3.62 -21.70
N LYS A 342 9.15 4.72 -21.87
CA LYS A 342 9.37 5.93 -21.06
C LYS A 342 9.04 5.68 -19.59
N ASN A 343 7.99 4.92 -19.34
CA ASN A 343 7.48 4.63 -18.00
C ASN A 343 6.72 3.30 -17.95
N PHE A 344 6.36 2.90 -16.73
CA PHE A 344 5.69 1.62 -16.50
C PHE A 344 4.31 1.53 -17.16
N ASP A 345 3.63 2.66 -17.35
CA ASP A 345 2.33 2.72 -18.00
C ASP A 345 2.39 2.38 -19.50
N GLU A 346 3.40 2.89 -20.21
CA GLU A 346 3.65 2.50 -21.61
C GLU A 346 4.07 1.03 -21.75
N PHE A 347 4.71 0.48 -20.73
CA PHE A 347 5.14 -0.91 -20.70
C PHE A 347 4.03 -1.89 -20.31
N PHE A 348 3.06 -1.46 -19.51
CA PHE A 348 2.09 -2.35 -18.89
C PHE A 348 1.30 -3.25 -19.87
N PRO A 349 0.83 -2.77 -21.04
CA PRO A 349 0.23 -3.65 -22.04
C PRO A 349 1.14 -4.78 -22.52
N VAL A 350 2.45 -4.51 -22.64
CA VAL A 350 3.44 -5.51 -23.06
C VAL A 350 3.65 -6.55 -21.97
N LEU A 351 3.67 -6.13 -20.69
CA LEU A 351 3.68 -7.06 -19.56
C LEU A 351 2.50 -8.04 -19.62
N LEU A 352 1.28 -7.51 -19.82
CA LEU A 352 0.07 -8.34 -19.89
C LEU A 352 0.08 -9.25 -21.12
N GLN A 353 0.54 -8.75 -22.27
CA GLN A 353 0.62 -9.54 -23.50
C GLN A 353 1.62 -10.70 -23.37
N GLU A 354 2.84 -10.44 -22.89
CA GLU A 354 3.85 -11.49 -22.70
C GLU A 354 3.42 -12.51 -21.64
N PHE A 355 2.78 -12.04 -20.57
CA PHE A 355 2.23 -12.92 -19.55
C PHE A 355 1.10 -13.80 -20.11
N GLY A 356 0.14 -13.23 -20.84
CA GLY A 356 -0.92 -14.00 -21.51
C GLY A 356 -0.39 -15.00 -22.54
N ARG A 357 0.69 -14.66 -23.27
CA ARG A 357 1.34 -15.57 -24.23
C ARG A 357 1.96 -16.80 -23.55
N LYS A 358 2.50 -16.64 -22.34
CA LYS A 358 3.04 -17.74 -21.53
C LYS A 358 1.94 -18.62 -20.92
N HIS A 359 0.72 -18.08 -20.77
CA HIS A 359 -0.45 -18.79 -20.24
C HIS A 359 -1.60 -18.83 -21.25
N PRO A 360 -1.48 -19.56 -22.38
CA PRO A 360 -2.50 -19.56 -23.42
C PRO A 360 -3.84 -20.08 -22.89
N ALA A 361 -4.95 -19.46 -23.34
CA ALA A 361 -6.27 -19.94 -22.99
C ALA A 361 -6.47 -21.39 -23.47
N VAL A 362 -6.70 -22.31 -22.54
CA VAL A 362 -7.07 -23.68 -22.87
C VAL A 362 -8.50 -23.65 -23.40
N ALA A 363 -8.69 -24.10 -24.64
CA ALA A 363 -10.04 -24.27 -25.20
C ALA A 363 -10.83 -25.20 -24.27
N GLY A 364 -11.98 -24.72 -23.78
CA GLY A 364 -12.85 -25.50 -22.89
C GLY A 364 -13.21 -26.83 -23.55
N LYS A 365 -13.02 -27.93 -22.80
CA LYS A 365 -13.54 -29.25 -23.17
C LYS A 365 -15.03 -29.34 -22.86
#